data_AF-A0A0N9HV71-F1
#
_entry.id   AF-A0A0N9HV71-F1
#
_cell.length_a   1.000
_cell.length_b   1.000
_cell.length_c   1.000
_cell.angle_alpha   90.00
_cell.angle_beta   90.00
_cell.angle_gamma   90.00
#
_symmetry.space_group_name_H-M   'P 1'
#
loop_
_entity.id
_entity.type
_entity.pdbx_description
1 polymer ?
#
loop_
_entity_poly.entity_id
_entity_poly.type
_entity_poly.pdbx_seq_one_letter_code
_entity_poly.pdbx_strand_id
1 'polypeptide(L)'
;MNDIAKRFQRDTADHEMTVLHDDGLYRHLLFHRVVRKPGEKLSRTDLYWFELITAPGSLIFQGDGESFVFRRLEDMFAFFRDSAWNGAPNIDYWAEKLTDGCDRVVVYQQEMLVQQVKEAVGEAKLDGLLAAVQEEVLDQLLDDSNWDRKLVDDFRFYVNGDDKYDYRKSPDFEFWCPLEWNCTGYHWWFLWACHAIVWGIAKYDAYRADKAEIAREVRDDRTRDAAGLE
;
A
#
# COMPACT_ATOMS: atom_id res chain seq x y z
N MET A 1 -1.85 6.92 -5.19
CA MET A 1 -2.17 6.85 -3.74
C MET A 1 -3.65 7.08 -3.40
N ASN A 2 -4.32 8.13 -3.90
CA ASN A 2 -5.73 8.41 -3.56
C ASN A 2 -6.71 7.27 -3.96
N ASP A 3 -6.35 6.44 -4.93
CA ASP A 3 -7.19 5.33 -5.37
C ASP A 3 -7.23 4.15 -4.38
N ILE A 4 -6.09 3.79 -3.77
CA ILE A 4 -6.04 2.68 -2.81
C ILE A 4 -6.78 3.01 -1.52
N ALA A 5 -6.70 4.24 -1.03
CA ALA A 5 -7.45 4.66 0.16
C ALA A 5 -8.97 4.51 -0.04
N LYS A 6 -9.48 4.91 -1.21
CA LYS A 6 -10.90 4.76 -1.58
C LYS A 6 -11.29 3.29 -1.74
N ARG A 7 -10.42 2.50 -2.38
CA ARG A 7 -10.60 1.05 -2.49
C ARG A 7 -10.70 0.41 -1.10
N PHE A 8 -9.77 0.71 -0.20
CA PHE A 8 -9.78 0.22 1.18
C PHE A 8 -11.09 0.55 1.88
N GLN A 9 -11.53 1.82 1.81
CA GLN A 9 -12.80 2.25 2.42
C GLN A 9 -14.01 1.47 1.89
N ARG A 10 -14.07 1.23 0.58
CA ARG A 10 -15.13 0.42 -0.04
C ARG A 10 -15.07 -1.04 0.43
N ASP A 11 -13.88 -1.63 0.40
CA ASP A 11 -13.67 -3.05 0.70
C ASP A 11 -13.90 -3.36 2.19
N THR A 12 -13.76 -2.37 3.07
CA THR A 12 -13.91 -2.49 4.54
C THR A 12 -15.14 -1.79 5.13
N ALA A 13 -16.06 -1.31 4.30
CA ALA A 13 -17.23 -0.52 4.74
C ALA A 13 -18.10 -1.25 5.79
N ASP A 14 -18.20 -2.58 5.67
CA ASP A 14 -19.00 -3.46 6.53
C ASP A 14 -18.13 -4.26 7.53
N HIS A 15 -16.87 -3.88 7.72
CA HIS A 15 -15.97 -4.61 8.63
C HIS A 15 -16.21 -4.22 10.08
N GLU A 16 -16.25 -5.23 10.94
CA GLU A 16 -16.29 -5.07 12.40
C GLU A 16 -14.99 -5.59 13.02
N MET A 17 -14.54 -4.91 14.08
CA MET A 17 -13.39 -5.33 14.88
C MET A 17 -13.83 -6.26 16.01
N THR A 18 -13.16 -7.40 16.15
CA THR A 18 -13.25 -8.29 17.30
C THR A 18 -11.91 -8.32 18.01
N VAL A 19 -11.90 -8.04 19.32
CA VAL A 19 -10.70 -8.20 20.16
C VAL A 19 -10.62 -9.65 20.60
N LEU A 20 -9.66 -10.41 20.06
CA LEU A 20 -9.42 -11.81 20.40
C LEU A 20 -8.50 -11.93 21.62
N HIS A 21 -7.53 -11.02 21.74
CA HIS A 21 -6.64 -10.90 22.90
C HIS A 21 -6.20 -9.44 23.10
N ASP A 22 -6.09 -9.01 24.36
CA ASP A 22 -5.66 -7.66 24.75
C ASP A 22 -5.00 -7.69 26.14
N ASP A 23 -3.68 -7.89 26.18
CA ASP A 23 -2.85 -7.85 27.38
C ASP A 23 -1.61 -6.97 27.16
N GLY A 24 -1.75 -5.69 27.47
CA GLY A 24 -0.69 -4.71 27.33
C GLY A 24 -0.24 -4.54 25.88
N LEU A 25 0.94 -5.05 25.54
CA LEU A 25 1.53 -5.01 24.19
C LEU A 25 1.20 -6.26 23.36
N TYR A 26 0.63 -7.29 23.98
CA TYR A 26 0.15 -8.49 23.31
C TYR A 26 -1.31 -8.28 22.90
N ARG A 27 -1.54 -8.01 21.62
CA ARG A 27 -2.88 -7.69 21.09
C ARG A 27 -3.15 -8.58 19.89
N HIS A 28 -4.38 -9.06 19.77
CA HIS A 28 -4.86 -9.79 18.59
C HIS A 28 -6.23 -9.25 18.24
N LEU A 29 -6.26 -8.50 17.15
CA LEU A 29 -7.47 -7.86 16.63
C LEU A 29 -7.83 -8.53 15.31
N LEU A 30 -9.08 -8.98 15.19
CA LEU A 30 -9.63 -9.52 13.96
C LEU A 30 -10.59 -8.50 13.35
N PHE A 31 -10.41 -8.20 12.07
CA PHE A 31 -11.27 -7.33 11.29
C PHE A 31 -11.90 -8.14 10.18
N HIS A 32 -13.22 -8.25 10.22
CA HIS A 32 -13.93 -9.15 9.32
C HIS A 32 -15.21 -8.49 8.84
N ARG A 33 -15.55 -8.72 7.57
CA ARG A 33 -16.83 -8.27 7.02
C ARG A 33 -17.99 -9.00 7.69
N VAL A 34 -18.99 -8.23 8.09
CA VAL A 34 -20.20 -8.72 8.72
C VAL A 34 -21.41 -8.42 7.83
N VAL A 35 -22.16 -9.46 7.48
CA VAL A 35 -23.37 -9.33 6.65
C VAL A 35 -24.59 -9.51 7.54
N ARG A 36 -25.43 -8.47 7.60
CA ARG A 36 -26.70 -8.44 8.33
C ARG A 36 -27.84 -8.29 7.34
N LYS A 37 -28.52 -9.40 7.03
CA LYS A 37 -29.76 -9.37 6.25
C LYS A 37 -30.97 -9.51 7.18
N PRO A 38 -32.05 -8.73 6.98
CA PRO A 38 -33.25 -8.85 7.80
C PRO A 38 -33.78 -10.29 7.82
N GLY A 39 -33.95 -10.85 9.02
CA GLY A 39 -34.46 -12.21 9.21
C GLY A 39 -33.44 -13.34 9.00
N GLU A 40 -32.20 -13.04 8.60
CA GLU A 40 -31.12 -14.03 8.48
C GLU A 40 -30.19 -14.00 9.69
N LYS A 41 -29.52 -15.13 9.94
CA LYS A 41 -28.44 -15.19 10.94
C LYS A 41 -27.29 -14.30 10.48
N LEU A 42 -26.61 -13.69 11.45
CA LEU A 42 -25.35 -13.00 11.25
C LEU A 42 -24.39 -13.92 10.48
N SER A 43 -23.89 -13.46 9.33
CA SER A 43 -22.90 -14.20 8.54
C SER A 43 -21.65 -13.36 8.32
N ARG A 44 -20.53 -14.06 8.13
CA ARG A 44 -19.19 -13.51 7.90
C ARG A 44 -18.73 -13.97 6.51
N THR A 45 -17.98 -13.12 5.82
CA THR A 45 -17.41 -13.42 4.49
C THR A 45 -15.90 -13.25 4.53
N ASP A 46 -15.16 -14.23 4.03
CA ASP A 46 -13.69 -14.27 4.05
C ASP A 46 -13.04 -13.35 2.99
N LEU A 47 -13.73 -12.29 2.57
CA LEU A 47 -13.22 -11.30 1.63
C LEU A 47 -12.65 -10.12 2.39
N TYR A 48 -11.39 -9.80 2.12
CA TYR A 48 -10.64 -8.68 2.67
C TYR A 48 -10.58 -8.68 4.20
N TRP A 49 -10.69 -9.85 4.85
CA TRP A 49 -10.50 -9.95 6.29
C TRP A 49 -9.02 -9.84 6.62
N PHE A 50 -8.72 -9.28 7.78
CA PHE A 50 -7.33 -9.18 8.24
C PHE A 50 -7.26 -9.16 9.76
N GLU A 51 -6.05 -9.39 10.26
CA GLU A 51 -5.71 -9.36 11.66
C GLU A 51 -4.55 -8.41 11.91
N LEU A 52 -4.57 -7.77 13.08
CA LEU A 52 -3.43 -7.07 13.65
C LEU A 52 -3.01 -7.80 14.91
N ILE A 53 -1.81 -8.39 14.87
CA ILE A 53 -1.23 -9.11 15.99
C ILE A 53 0.03 -8.38 16.44
N THR A 54 0.10 -8.01 17.71
CA THR A 54 1.28 -7.33 18.28
C THR A 54 1.92 -8.14 19.39
N ALA A 55 3.24 -7.99 19.47
CA ALA A 55 4.08 -8.34 20.60
C ALA A 55 5.14 -7.24 20.75
N PRO A 56 5.89 -7.15 21.86
CA PRO A 56 6.94 -6.16 22.01
C PRO A 56 7.89 -6.13 20.80
N GLY A 57 7.95 -4.98 20.11
CA GLY A 57 8.83 -4.80 18.95
C GLY A 57 8.30 -5.35 17.62
N SER A 58 7.08 -5.89 17.55
CA SER A 58 6.55 -6.57 16.36
C SER A 58 5.07 -6.31 16.10
N LEU A 59 4.72 -6.05 14.84
CA LEU A 59 3.34 -6.09 14.34
C LEU A 59 3.29 -7.04 13.16
N ILE A 60 2.35 -7.98 13.22
CA ILE A 60 2.02 -8.91 12.14
C ILE A 60 0.67 -8.47 11.60
N PHE A 61 0.63 -8.17 10.31
CA PHE A 61 -0.56 -8.07 9.50
C PHE A 61 -0.73 -9.37 8.73
N GLN A 62 -1.89 -10.01 8.81
CA GLN A 62 -2.22 -11.21 8.04
C GLN A 62 -3.71 -11.25 7.71
N GLY A 63 -4.12 -12.08 6.75
CA GLY A 63 -5.50 -12.10 6.28
C GLY A 63 -5.70 -13.03 5.09
N ASP A 64 -6.67 -12.71 4.23
CA ASP A 64 -6.94 -13.43 2.98
C ASP A 64 -5.88 -13.20 1.89
N GLY A 65 -5.12 -12.11 1.97
CA GLY A 65 -4.00 -11.82 1.09
C GLY A 65 -2.62 -12.10 1.70
N GLU A 66 -1.60 -11.40 1.20
CA GLU A 66 -0.24 -11.53 1.73
C GLU A 66 -0.13 -11.01 3.17
N SER A 67 0.82 -11.57 3.92
CA SER A 67 1.09 -11.18 5.29
C SER A 67 2.36 -10.34 5.38
N PHE A 68 2.38 -9.38 6.30
CA PHE A 68 3.48 -8.44 6.49
C PHE A 68 3.90 -8.40 7.96
N VAL A 69 5.20 -8.52 8.21
CA VAL A 69 5.76 -8.47 9.56
C VAL A 69 6.69 -7.28 9.69
N PHE A 70 6.31 -6.34 10.55
CA PHE A 70 7.03 -5.10 10.81
C PHE A 70 7.72 -5.15 12.17
N ARG A 71 8.93 -4.57 12.27
CA ARG A 71 9.63 -4.41 13.55
C ARG A 71 10.22 -3.03 13.72
N ARG A 72 9.95 -2.41 14.87
CA ARG A 72 10.54 -1.10 15.21
C ARG A 72 10.56 -0.78 16.70
N LEU A 73 9.49 -0.21 17.24
CA LEU A 73 9.37 0.22 18.64
C LEU A 73 8.73 -0.87 19.48
N GLU A 74 8.94 -0.82 20.79
CA GLU A 74 8.34 -1.78 21.72
C GLU A 74 6.81 -1.83 21.58
N ASP A 75 6.14 -0.67 21.57
CA ASP A 75 4.74 -0.55 21.17
C ASP A 75 4.63 -0.19 19.68
N MET A 76 4.29 -1.18 18.87
CA MET A 76 4.15 -0.98 17.43
C MET A 76 2.89 -0.19 17.05
N PHE A 77 1.83 -0.17 17.87
CA PHE A 77 0.71 0.73 17.59
C PHE A 77 1.10 2.19 17.76
N ALA A 78 1.91 2.50 18.79
CA ALA A 78 2.49 3.84 18.95
C ALA A 78 3.35 4.21 17.74
N PHE A 79 4.22 3.30 17.28
CA PHE A 79 5.03 3.53 16.08
C PHE A 79 4.19 3.92 14.84
N PHE A 80 3.18 3.11 14.49
CA PHE A 80 2.36 3.38 13.31
C PHE A 80 1.51 4.64 13.46
N ARG A 81 0.98 4.90 14.66
CA ARG A 81 0.21 6.12 14.95
C ARG A 81 1.08 7.37 14.78
N ASP A 82 2.25 7.39 15.40
CA ASP A 82 3.11 8.56 15.47
C ASP A 82 3.86 8.84 14.16
N SER A 83 4.06 7.81 13.34
CA SER A 83 4.73 7.93 12.04
C SER A 83 3.77 8.09 10.85
N ALA A 84 2.46 8.04 11.08
CA ALA A 84 1.46 8.38 10.08
C ALA A 84 1.35 9.91 9.87
N TRP A 85 1.03 10.35 8.65
CA TRP A 85 0.88 11.76 8.31
C TRP A 85 -0.59 12.14 8.24
N ASN A 86 -1.12 12.81 9.28
CA ASN A 86 -2.53 13.23 9.34
C ASN A 86 -3.52 12.07 9.05
N GLY A 87 -3.24 10.88 9.57
CA GLY A 87 -4.07 9.68 9.33
C GLY A 87 -3.84 8.99 7.99
N ALA A 88 -2.83 9.40 7.21
CA ALA A 88 -2.36 8.67 6.04
C ALA A 88 -1.11 7.83 6.37
N PRO A 89 -0.98 6.62 5.78
CA PRO A 89 0.22 5.82 5.92
C PRO A 89 1.49 6.50 5.42
N ASN A 90 2.60 6.29 6.11
CA ASN A 90 3.94 6.66 5.64
C ASN A 90 4.59 5.47 4.92
N ILE A 91 4.16 5.25 3.67
CA ILE A 91 4.40 4.03 2.91
C ILE A 91 5.90 3.71 2.78
N ASP A 92 6.70 4.68 2.31
CA ASP A 92 8.13 4.47 2.08
C ASP A 92 8.85 4.10 3.37
N TYR A 93 8.58 4.84 4.44
CA TYR A 93 9.23 4.59 5.72
C TYR A 93 8.81 3.26 6.34
N TRP A 94 7.56 2.84 6.17
CA TRP A 94 7.06 1.57 6.70
C TRP A 94 7.56 0.37 5.90
N ALA A 95 7.74 0.50 4.58
CA ALA A 95 8.33 -0.54 3.75
C ALA A 95 9.74 -0.91 4.21
N GLU A 96 10.55 0.08 4.64
CA GLU A 96 11.86 -0.16 5.24
C GLU A 96 11.81 -0.99 6.54
N LYS A 97 10.65 -1.08 7.20
CA LYS A 97 10.51 -1.75 8.51
C LYS A 97 9.94 -3.16 8.40
N LEU A 98 9.66 -3.63 7.18
CA LEU A 98 9.40 -5.03 6.91
C LEU A 98 10.63 -5.86 7.29
N THR A 99 10.40 -6.98 7.97
CA THR A 99 11.46 -7.90 8.37
C THR A 99 11.85 -8.90 7.29
N ASP A 100 10.94 -9.12 6.35
CA ASP A 100 11.12 -9.96 5.18
C ASP A 100 10.23 -9.42 4.05
N GLY A 101 10.63 -9.66 2.80
CA GLY A 101 9.82 -9.31 1.63
C GLY A 101 9.80 -7.83 1.24
N CYS A 102 10.78 -7.02 1.65
CA CYS A 102 10.92 -5.64 1.12
C CYS A 102 10.91 -5.63 -0.42
N ASP A 103 11.59 -6.60 -1.06
CA ASP A 103 11.61 -6.74 -2.52
C ASP A 103 10.28 -7.25 -3.08
N ARG A 104 9.45 -7.92 -2.28
CA ARG A 104 8.15 -8.47 -2.71
C ARG A 104 7.07 -7.40 -2.76
N VAL A 105 7.20 -6.35 -1.95
CA VAL A 105 6.26 -5.24 -1.96
C VAL A 105 6.60 -4.21 -3.02
N VAL A 106 7.80 -4.23 -3.61
CA VAL A 106 8.20 -3.36 -4.71
C VAL A 106 8.02 -4.11 -6.02
N VAL A 107 7.15 -3.62 -6.88
CA VAL A 107 6.78 -4.25 -8.15
C VAL A 107 7.03 -3.29 -9.30
N TYR A 108 7.31 -3.85 -10.48
CA TYR A 108 7.34 -3.09 -11.72
C TYR A 108 5.98 -2.45 -11.98
N GLN A 109 6.01 -1.21 -12.47
CA GLN A 109 4.83 -0.45 -12.88
C GLN A 109 5.05 0.10 -14.28
N GLN A 110 4.46 -0.56 -15.28
CA GLN A 110 4.58 -0.15 -16.68
C GLN A 110 4.18 1.30 -16.91
N GLU A 111 3.20 1.82 -16.16
CA GLU A 111 2.77 3.21 -16.29
C GLU A 111 3.89 4.21 -15.96
N MET A 112 4.78 3.87 -15.02
CA MET A 112 5.95 4.70 -14.70
C MET A 112 7.01 4.66 -15.80
N LEU A 113 7.16 3.53 -16.50
CA LEU A 113 8.01 3.46 -17.69
C LEU A 113 7.42 4.33 -18.81
N VAL A 114 6.13 4.18 -19.09
CA VAL A 114 5.41 4.97 -20.10
C VAL A 114 5.53 6.47 -19.85
N GLN A 115 5.44 6.90 -18.58
CA GLN A 115 5.61 8.29 -18.21
C GLN A 115 7.02 8.81 -18.55
N GLN A 116 8.06 8.06 -18.19
CA GLN A 116 9.45 8.44 -18.48
C GLN A 116 9.77 8.44 -19.98
N VAL A 117 9.22 7.46 -20.73
CA VAL A 117 9.30 7.44 -22.20
C VAL A 117 8.70 8.73 -22.79
N LYS A 118 7.50 9.11 -22.35
CA LYS A 118 6.81 10.31 -22.85
C LYS A 118 7.55 11.60 -22.51
N GLU A 119 8.12 11.69 -21.30
CA GLU A 119 8.93 12.83 -20.89
C GLU A 119 10.17 12.98 -21.77
N ALA A 120 10.95 11.91 -21.93
CA ALA A 120 12.16 11.92 -22.77
C ALA A 120 11.87 12.28 -24.25
N VAL A 121 10.78 11.76 -24.81
CA VAL A 121 10.35 12.10 -26.19
C VAL A 121 9.91 13.56 -26.29
N GLY A 122 9.18 14.06 -25.30
CA GLY A 122 8.72 15.45 -25.27
C GLY A 122 9.85 16.48 -25.22
N GLU A 123 10.97 16.13 -24.59
CA GLU A 123 12.17 16.98 -24.53
C GLU A 123 12.95 17.02 -25.85
N ALA A 124 13.02 15.90 -26.58
CA ALA A 124 13.81 15.78 -27.81
C ALA A 124 13.26 16.61 -28.98
N LYS A 125 11.93 16.76 -29.08
CA LYS A 125 11.25 17.58 -30.12
C LYS A 125 11.70 17.28 -31.56
N LEU A 126 11.95 16.02 -31.88
CA LEU A 126 12.28 15.56 -33.22
C LEU A 126 11.02 15.18 -34.01
N ASP A 127 10.94 15.60 -35.26
CA ASP A 127 9.83 15.23 -36.15
C ASP A 127 9.79 13.71 -36.37
N GLY A 128 8.60 13.12 -36.28
CA GLY A 128 8.40 11.67 -36.45
C GLY A 128 8.76 10.79 -35.25
N LEU A 129 9.53 11.30 -34.28
CA LEU A 129 9.96 10.53 -33.11
C LEU A 129 8.79 9.99 -32.29
N LEU A 130 7.77 10.82 -32.04
CA LEU A 130 6.60 10.41 -31.26
C LEU A 130 5.86 9.23 -31.91
N ALA A 131 5.71 9.26 -33.24
CA ALA A 131 5.04 8.19 -33.97
C ALA A 131 5.87 6.89 -33.94
N ALA A 132 7.19 6.99 -34.13
CA ALA A 132 8.10 5.83 -34.06
C ALA A 132 8.11 5.22 -32.65
N VAL A 133 8.17 6.02 -31.59
CA VAL A 133 8.11 5.52 -30.21
C VAL A 133 6.75 4.90 -29.90
N GLN A 134 5.66 5.45 -30.42
CA GLN A 134 4.34 4.83 -30.24
C GLN A 134 4.31 3.42 -30.85
N GLU A 135 4.72 3.28 -32.11
CA GLU A 135 4.64 2.01 -32.85
C GLU A 135 5.66 0.96 -32.36
N GLU A 136 6.91 1.37 -32.18
CA GLU A 136 8.02 0.44 -31.91
C GLU A 136 8.22 0.18 -30.41
N VAL A 137 7.74 1.07 -29.54
CA VAL A 137 7.89 0.93 -28.08
C VAL A 137 6.53 0.75 -27.42
N LEU A 138 5.68 1.78 -27.39
CA LEU A 138 4.49 1.80 -26.53
C LEU A 138 3.45 0.74 -26.91
N ASP A 139 3.24 0.48 -28.20
CA ASP A 139 2.31 -0.53 -28.70
C ASP A 139 2.82 -1.98 -28.52
N GLN A 140 4.12 -2.15 -28.22
CA GLN A 140 4.77 -3.46 -28.04
C GLN A 140 5.02 -3.81 -26.58
N LEU A 141 4.60 -2.96 -25.63
CA LEU A 141 4.77 -3.23 -24.20
C LEU A 141 3.89 -4.39 -23.74
N LEU A 142 4.41 -5.23 -22.83
CA LEU A 142 3.78 -6.48 -22.37
C LEU A 142 3.55 -6.56 -20.86
N ASP A 143 3.86 -5.49 -20.13
CA ASP A 143 3.82 -5.42 -18.66
C ASP A 143 4.79 -6.41 -18.02
N ASP A 144 5.91 -6.65 -18.70
CA ASP A 144 7.03 -7.46 -18.24
C ASP A 144 8.27 -6.57 -18.15
N SER A 145 8.84 -6.46 -16.94
CA SER A 145 9.95 -5.54 -16.70
C SER A 145 11.18 -5.83 -17.56
N ASN A 146 11.43 -7.07 -17.96
CA ASN A 146 12.61 -7.39 -18.76
C ASN A 146 12.37 -7.03 -20.23
N TRP A 147 11.21 -7.40 -20.76
CA TRP A 147 10.80 -7.10 -22.12
C TRP A 147 10.68 -5.60 -22.35
N ASP A 148 9.88 -4.92 -21.52
CA ASP A 148 9.56 -3.50 -21.68
C ASP A 148 10.82 -2.64 -21.57
N ARG A 149 11.70 -2.92 -20.59
CA ARG A 149 12.96 -2.19 -20.43
C ARG A 149 13.92 -2.44 -21.59
N LYS A 150 14.02 -3.69 -22.06
CA LYS A 150 14.88 -4.02 -23.21
C LYS A 150 14.39 -3.32 -24.47
N LEU A 151 13.08 -3.27 -24.68
CA LEU A 151 12.47 -2.61 -25.82
C LEU A 151 12.80 -1.12 -25.86
N VAL A 152 12.73 -0.44 -24.72
CA VAL A 152 13.15 0.97 -24.59
C VAL A 152 14.66 1.11 -24.79
N ASP A 153 15.47 0.24 -24.19
CA ASP A 153 16.94 0.26 -24.30
C ASP A 153 17.46 0.02 -25.72
N ASP A 154 16.79 -0.83 -26.49
CA ASP A 154 17.13 -1.15 -27.88
C ASP A 154 16.63 -0.10 -28.89
N PHE A 155 15.74 0.82 -28.49
CA PHE A 155 15.12 1.78 -29.41
C PHE A 155 16.15 2.74 -30.01
N ARG A 156 16.14 2.90 -31.33
CA ARG A 156 17.06 3.76 -32.08
C ARG A 156 16.31 4.49 -33.16
N PHE A 157 16.26 5.81 -33.06
CA PHE A 157 15.58 6.67 -34.02
C PHE A 157 16.57 7.40 -34.91
N TYR A 158 16.28 7.40 -36.22
CA TYR A 158 17.03 8.14 -37.24
C TYR A 158 16.03 8.97 -38.04
N VAL A 159 16.25 10.27 -38.15
CA VAL A 159 15.44 11.18 -38.97
C VAL A 159 15.56 10.79 -40.45
N ASN A 160 16.76 10.40 -40.87
CA ASN A 160 16.99 9.76 -42.16
C ASN A 160 17.08 8.24 -42.01
N GLY A 161 16.09 7.50 -42.51
CA GLY A 161 16.04 6.04 -42.38
C GLY A 161 17.24 5.31 -43.00
N ASP A 162 17.89 5.88 -44.01
CA ASP A 162 19.09 5.29 -44.64
C ASP A 162 20.29 5.26 -43.69
N ASP A 163 20.37 6.19 -42.73
CA ASP A 163 21.49 6.29 -41.78
C ASP A 163 21.53 5.10 -40.81
N LYS A 164 20.40 4.40 -40.63
CA LYS A 164 20.29 3.19 -39.77
C LYS A 164 21.26 2.07 -40.18
N TYR A 165 21.64 1.99 -41.45
CA TYR A 165 22.50 0.93 -41.97
C TYR A 165 23.97 1.36 -42.14
N ASP A 166 24.31 2.62 -41.84
CA ASP A 166 25.69 3.11 -41.84
C ASP A 166 26.29 3.02 -40.44
N TYR A 167 27.23 2.08 -40.24
CA TYR A 167 27.90 1.86 -38.95
C TYR A 167 28.71 3.07 -38.43
N ARG A 168 28.91 4.11 -39.26
CA ARG A 168 29.55 5.37 -38.86
C ARG A 168 28.58 6.39 -38.29
N LYS A 169 27.27 6.15 -38.43
CA LYS A 169 26.21 7.02 -37.94
C LYS A 169 25.72 6.56 -36.58
N SER A 170 25.44 7.54 -35.73
CA SER A 170 24.73 7.35 -34.46
C SER A 170 23.26 7.68 -34.66
N PRO A 171 22.35 7.12 -33.84
CA PRO A 171 20.95 7.53 -33.85
C PRO A 171 20.81 9.03 -33.56
N ASP A 172 19.80 9.66 -34.15
CA ASP A 172 19.38 11.02 -33.78
C ASP A 172 18.72 11.04 -32.40
N PHE A 173 18.14 9.91 -31.97
CA PHE A 173 17.63 9.73 -30.62
C PHE A 173 17.74 8.27 -30.14
N GLU A 174 18.19 8.11 -28.91
CA GLU A 174 18.09 6.90 -28.10
C GLU A 174 17.76 7.32 -26.66
N PHE A 175 17.15 6.43 -25.88
CA PHE A 175 16.89 6.73 -24.47
C PHE A 175 18.20 6.65 -23.68
N TRP A 176 18.44 7.65 -22.84
CA TRP A 176 19.62 7.67 -21.97
C TRP A 176 19.40 6.79 -20.73
N CYS A 177 20.19 5.72 -20.63
CA CYS A 177 20.23 4.80 -19.48
C CYS A 177 18.84 4.34 -18.99
N PRO A 178 17.94 3.81 -19.84
CA PRO A 178 16.58 3.44 -19.44
C PRO A 178 16.53 2.28 -18.43
N LEU A 179 17.62 1.52 -18.30
CA LEU A 179 17.77 0.51 -17.25
C LEU A 179 17.91 1.12 -15.85
N GLU A 180 18.35 2.38 -15.74
CA GLU A 180 18.48 3.09 -14.45
C GLU A 180 17.18 3.80 -14.03
N TRP A 181 16.19 3.86 -14.92
CA TRP A 181 14.91 4.50 -14.63
C TRP A 181 14.18 3.77 -13.52
N ASN A 182 13.66 4.54 -12.55
CA ASN A 182 12.82 3.98 -11.50
C ASN A 182 11.41 3.76 -12.08
N CYS A 183 11.11 2.52 -12.42
CA CYS A 183 9.80 2.08 -12.89
C CYS A 183 9.16 1.12 -11.88
N THR A 184 9.42 1.34 -10.60
CA THR A 184 8.91 0.50 -9.52
C THR A 184 8.05 1.30 -8.57
N GLY A 185 7.03 0.64 -8.04
CA GLY A 185 6.19 1.18 -6.99
C GLY A 185 5.69 0.06 -6.10
N TYR A 186 4.91 0.41 -5.08
CA TYR A 186 4.46 -0.61 -4.14
C TYR A 186 3.27 -1.42 -4.66
N HIS A 187 3.29 -2.73 -4.38
CA HIS A 187 2.20 -3.66 -4.65
C HIS A 187 0.92 -3.17 -3.96
N TRP A 188 -0.20 -3.26 -4.67
CA TRP A 188 -1.48 -2.71 -4.20
C TRP A 188 -1.92 -3.29 -2.85
N TRP A 189 -1.60 -4.56 -2.57
CA TRP A 189 -1.96 -5.21 -1.31
C TRP A 189 -1.16 -4.66 -0.13
N PHE A 190 0.11 -4.33 -0.33
CA PHE A 190 0.92 -3.67 0.69
C PHE A 190 0.37 -2.28 1.02
N LEU A 191 0.04 -1.50 -0.01
CA LEU A 191 -0.61 -0.21 0.15
C LEU A 191 -1.94 -0.36 0.93
N TRP A 192 -2.74 -1.36 0.58
CA TRP A 192 -4.01 -1.67 1.24
C TRP A 192 -3.79 -2.02 2.72
N ALA A 193 -2.81 -2.89 3.03
CA ALA A 193 -2.45 -3.28 4.39
C ALA A 193 -1.98 -2.09 5.24
N CYS A 194 -1.23 -1.15 4.65
CA CYS A 194 -0.84 0.06 5.35
C CYS A 194 -2.05 0.91 5.75
N HIS A 195 -3.05 1.04 4.88
CA HIS A 195 -4.32 1.69 5.25
C HIS A 195 -5.09 0.90 6.31
N ALA A 196 -5.09 -0.42 6.22
CA ALA A 196 -5.73 -1.31 7.19
C ALA A 196 -5.13 -1.19 8.58
N ILE A 197 -3.81 -1.05 8.70
CA ILE A 197 -3.11 -0.83 9.97
C ILE A 197 -3.55 0.48 10.60
N VAL A 198 -3.55 1.59 9.86
CA VAL A 198 -4.00 2.90 10.38
C VAL A 198 -5.44 2.83 10.86
N TRP A 199 -6.33 2.31 10.02
CA TRP A 199 -7.74 2.22 10.33
C TRP A 199 -8.01 1.28 11.52
N GLY A 200 -7.33 0.13 11.56
CA GLY A 200 -7.47 -0.86 12.63
C GLY A 200 -7.00 -0.32 13.98
N ILE A 201 -5.87 0.41 14.01
CA ILE A 201 -5.40 1.09 15.22
C ILE A 201 -6.41 2.14 15.67
N ALA A 202 -6.96 2.94 14.76
CA ALA A 202 -7.98 3.93 15.11
C ALA A 202 -9.25 3.28 15.70
N LYS A 203 -9.69 2.13 15.17
CA LYS A 203 -10.82 1.37 15.74
C LYS A 203 -10.51 0.83 17.13
N TYR A 204 -9.29 0.34 17.35
CA TYR A 204 -8.85 -0.11 18.66
C TYR A 204 -8.78 1.04 19.67
N ASP A 205 -8.25 2.20 19.27
CA ASP A 205 -8.16 3.37 20.13
C ASP A 205 -9.54 3.86 20.59
N ALA A 206 -10.52 3.90 19.66
CA ALA A 206 -11.90 4.20 19.99
C ALA A 206 -12.50 3.18 20.98
N TYR A 207 -12.32 1.88 20.72
CA TYR A 207 -12.75 0.83 21.67
C TYR A 207 -12.15 1.01 23.07
N ARG A 208 -10.86 1.37 23.16
CA ARG A 208 -10.18 1.60 24.44
C ARG A 208 -10.71 2.84 25.15
N ALA A 209 -11.03 3.90 24.42
CA ALA A 209 -11.64 5.11 24.96
C ALA A 209 -13.03 4.81 25.55
N ASP A 210 -13.90 4.14 24.79
CA ASP A 210 -15.25 3.77 25.22
C ASP A 210 -15.20 2.88 26.48
N LYS A 211 -14.30 1.88 26.48
CA LYS A 211 -14.14 0.98 27.63
C LYS A 211 -13.63 1.70 28.87
N ALA A 212 -12.75 2.69 28.71
CA ALA A 212 -12.25 3.52 29.79
C ALA A 212 -13.33 4.46 30.35
N GLU A 213 -14.20 5.00 29.50
CA GLU A 213 -15.35 5.82 29.89
C GLU A 213 -16.35 5.01 30.71
N ILE A 214 -16.79 3.84 30.22
CA ILE A 214 -17.68 2.94 30.95
C ILE A 214 -17.10 2.56 32.32
N ALA A 215 -15.79 2.27 32.38
CA ALA A 215 -15.13 1.94 33.65
C ALA A 215 -15.12 3.12 34.64
N ARG A 216 -15.04 4.37 34.15
CA ARG A 216 -15.15 5.58 34.98
C ARG A 216 -16.58 5.76 35.49
N GLU A 217 -17.58 5.63 34.64
CA GLU A 217 -18.99 5.76 35.03
C GLU A 217 -19.39 4.74 36.10
N VAL A 218 -19.02 3.46 35.93
CA VAL A 218 -19.28 2.39 36.91
C VAL A 218 -18.57 2.66 38.24
N ARG A 219 -17.37 3.26 38.20
CA ARG A 219 -16.65 3.66 39.41
C ARG A 219 -17.37 4.80 40.13
N ASP A 220 -17.80 5.82 39.40
CA ASP A 220 -18.46 6.99 39.96
C ASP A 220 -19.81 6.63 40.57
N ASP A 221 -20.59 5.75 39.93
CA ASP A 221 -21.88 5.24 40.45
C ASP A 221 -21.69 4.51 41.79
N ARG A 222 -20.70 3.61 41.87
CA ARG A 222 -20.34 2.92 43.12
C ARG A 222 -19.91 3.88 44.23
N THR A 223 -19.22 4.98 43.90
CA THR A 223 -18.84 5.99 44.91
C THR A 223 -20.03 6.82 45.39
N ARG A 224 -21.04 7.04 44.55
CA ARG A 224 -22.28 7.75 44.94
C ARG A 224 -23.15 6.88 45.84
N ASP A 225 -23.31 5.60 45.51
CA ASP A 225 -24.04 4.65 46.35
C ASP A 225 -23.40 4.50 47.75
N ALA A 226 -22.07 4.50 47.81
CA ALA A 226 -21.34 4.46 49.08
C ALA A 226 -21.49 5.75 49.92
N ALA A 227 -21.69 6.91 49.28
CA ALA A 227 -21.84 8.20 49.96
C ALA A 227 -23.30 8.52 50.36
N GLY A 228 -24.29 7.81 49.80
CA GLY A 228 -25.71 7.97 50.13
C GLY A 228 -26.23 7.05 51.25
N LEU A 229 -25.34 6.27 51.88
CA LEU A 229 -25.63 5.34 52.97
C LEU A 229 -25.19 5.84 54.37
N GLU A 230 -24.77 7.11 54.48
CA GLU A 230 -24.54 7.83 55.76
C GLU A 230 -25.72 8.75 56.11
#